data_AF-A0A2A5HQE1-F1
#
_entry.id   AF-A0A2A5HQE1-F1
#
_cell.length_a   1.000
_cell.length_b   1.000
_cell.length_c   1.000
_cell.angle_alpha   90.00
_cell.angle_beta   90.00
_cell.angle_gamma   90.00
#
_symmetry.space_group_name_H-M   'P 1'
#
loop_
_entity.id
_entity.type
_entity.pdbx_description
1 polymer ?
#
loop_
_entity_poly.entity_id
_entity_poly.type
_entity_poly.pdbx_seq_one_letter_code
_entity_poly.pdbx_strand_id
1 'polypeptide(L)'
;MDIKPIKTDANYRAALKEIEDLMMAGSDTPEGEKLDVMVTLIEAYEAKHFPMDLPDPVEAIKFEMERKGLTVKDLEPMIGKSNRVYEILNHKRSLTLKMIWKLHEGLGIPAESLIKPPRVHA
;
A
#
# COMPACT_ATOMS: atom_id res chain seq x y z
N MET A 1 5.53 34.41 -0.26
CA MET A 1 5.71 32.99 0.12
C MET A 1 7.16 32.60 -0.12
N ASP A 2 7.81 31.99 0.88
CA ASP A 2 9.10 31.30 0.72
C ASP A 2 8.84 29.80 0.84
N ILE A 3 8.74 29.11 -0.30
CA ILE A 3 8.47 27.66 -0.37
C ILE A 3 9.72 26.97 -0.89
N LYS A 4 10.19 25.95 -0.16
CA LYS A 4 11.43 25.24 -0.48
C LYS A 4 11.14 23.91 -1.17
N PRO A 5 11.96 23.51 -2.16
CA PRO A 5 11.84 22.18 -2.76
C PRO A 5 12.05 21.07 -1.74
N ILE A 6 11.26 20.01 -1.81
CA ILE A 6 11.43 18.80 -1.01
C ILE A 6 12.40 17.86 -1.74
N LYS A 7 13.64 17.78 -1.27
CA LYS A 7 14.70 16.96 -1.88
C LYS A 7 15.29 15.91 -0.94
N THR A 8 15.03 16.03 0.35
CA THR A 8 15.58 15.16 1.40
C THR A 8 14.50 14.78 2.40
N ASP A 9 14.71 13.69 3.12
CA ASP A 9 13.80 13.26 4.20
C ASP A 9 13.61 14.34 5.27
N ALA A 10 14.66 15.11 5.57
CA ALA A 10 14.58 16.24 6.50
C ALA A 10 13.65 17.36 5.99
N ASN A 11 13.70 17.69 4.69
CA ASN A 11 12.78 18.66 4.10
C ASN A 11 11.34 18.13 4.10
N TYR A 12 11.18 16.84 3.83
CA TYR A 12 9.88 16.17 3.82
C TYR A 12 9.22 16.20 5.21
N ARG A 13 9.95 15.84 6.27
CA ARG A 13 9.46 15.92 7.65
C ARG A 13 9.13 17.35 8.09
N ALA A 14 9.95 18.32 7.68
CA ALA A 14 9.67 19.72 7.97
C ALA A 14 8.40 20.20 7.27
N ALA A 15 8.20 19.81 6.01
CA ALA A 15 7.00 20.13 5.24
C ALA A 15 5.74 19.49 5.83
N LEU A 16 5.80 18.23 6.29
CA LEU A 16 4.68 17.58 6.98
C LEU A 16 4.25 18.34 8.24
N LYS A 17 5.22 18.72 9.08
CA LYS A 17 4.95 19.50 10.29
C LYS A 17 4.31 20.85 9.98
N GLU A 18 4.78 21.52 8.93
CA GLU A 18 4.24 22.80 8.52
C GLU A 18 2.81 22.69 7.93
N ILE A 19 2.48 21.57 7.28
CA ILE A 19 1.10 21.27 6.88
C ILE A 19 0.19 21.07 8.09
N GLU A 20 0.63 20.34 9.12
CA GLU A 20 -0.15 20.12 10.35
C GLU A 20 -0.62 21.45 10.96
N ASP A 21 0.26 22.45 10.98
CA ASP A 21 -0.04 23.80 11.48
C ASP A 21 -1.04 24.57 10.58
N LEU A 22 -1.13 24.21 9.29
CA LEU A 22 -1.97 24.85 8.28
C LEU A 22 -3.31 24.13 8.04
N MET A 23 -3.55 22.95 8.61
CA MET A 23 -4.74 22.12 8.32
C MET A 23 -6.08 22.81 8.61
N MET A 24 -6.11 23.81 9.51
CA MET A 24 -7.31 24.58 9.83
C MET A 24 -7.44 25.88 9.05
N ALA A 25 -6.56 26.15 8.09
CA ALA A 25 -6.63 27.33 7.24
C ALA A 25 -7.88 27.29 6.34
N GLY A 26 -8.45 28.46 6.08
CA GLY A 26 -9.55 28.60 5.14
C GLY A 26 -9.08 28.48 3.69
N SER A 27 -9.89 27.88 2.81
CA SER A 27 -9.52 27.60 1.42
C SER A 27 -9.17 28.84 0.58
N ASP A 28 -9.66 30.02 0.96
CA ASP A 28 -9.42 31.29 0.25
C ASP A 28 -8.50 32.24 1.04
N THR A 29 -7.69 31.72 1.98
CA THR A 29 -6.71 32.53 2.71
C THR A 29 -5.29 32.29 2.18
N PRO A 30 -4.34 33.21 2.40
CA PRO A 30 -2.94 33.00 2.04
C PRO A 30 -2.33 31.72 2.64
N GLU A 31 -2.82 31.30 3.81
CA GLU A 31 -2.46 30.05 4.47
C GLU A 31 -3.06 28.82 3.75
N GLY A 32 -4.29 28.91 3.26
CA GLY A 32 -4.92 27.88 2.43
C GLY A 32 -4.21 27.71 1.09
N GLU A 33 -3.92 28.80 0.39
CA GLU A 33 -3.11 28.76 -0.83
C GLU A 33 -1.72 28.15 -0.56
N LYS A 34 -1.14 28.40 0.62
CA LYS A 34 0.13 27.80 1.02
C LYS A 34 0.00 26.29 1.22
N LEU A 35 -1.04 25.87 1.92
CA LEU A 35 -1.35 24.48 2.18
C LEU A 35 -1.47 23.70 0.86
N ASP A 36 -2.22 24.21 -0.11
CA ASP A 36 -2.43 23.57 -1.42
C ASP A 36 -1.10 23.33 -2.17
N VAL A 37 -0.23 24.35 -2.20
CA VAL A 37 1.09 24.23 -2.84
C VAL A 37 1.98 23.24 -2.08
N MET A 38 1.95 23.25 -0.76
CA MET A 38 2.76 22.35 0.07
C MET A 38 2.32 20.89 -0.06
N VAL A 39 1.01 20.61 -0.05
CA VAL A 39 0.45 19.28 -0.30
C VAL A 39 0.94 18.76 -1.65
N THR A 40 0.82 19.58 -2.70
CA THR A 40 1.26 19.21 -4.06
C THR A 40 2.75 18.82 -4.10
N LEU A 41 3.61 19.55 -3.38
CA LEU A 41 5.04 19.27 -3.31
C LEU A 41 5.34 17.97 -2.55
N ILE A 42 4.60 17.70 -1.47
CA ILE A 42 4.72 16.45 -0.71
C ILE A 42 4.28 15.28 -1.58
N GLU A 43 3.13 15.34 -2.23
CA GLU A 43 2.64 14.29 -3.12
C GLU A 43 3.67 13.97 -4.23
N ALA A 44 4.26 15.00 -4.83
CA ALA A 44 5.28 14.84 -5.86
C ALA A 44 6.59 14.20 -5.33
N TYR A 45 6.93 14.44 -4.07
CA TYR A 45 8.07 13.79 -3.40
C TYR A 45 7.74 12.34 -3.04
N GLU A 46 6.58 12.09 -2.44
CA GLU A 46 6.10 10.77 -2.05
C GLU A 46 5.96 9.85 -3.27
N ALA A 47 5.36 10.31 -4.36
CA ALA A 47 5.24 9.52 -5.59
C ALA A 47 6.59 9.01 -6.12
N LYS A 48 7.69 9.73 -5.86
CA LYS A 48 9.06 9.35 -6.28
C LYS A 48 9.78 8.46 -5.26
N HIS A 49 9.57 8.69 -3.96
CA HIS A 49 10.36 8.07 -2.89
C HIS A 49 9.60 6.97 -2.14
N PHE A 50 8.28 7.08 -2.08
CA PHE A 50 7.33 6.15 -1.50
C PHE A 50 6.25 5.81 -2.54
N PRO A 51 6.63 5.23 -3.71
CA PRO A 51 5.63 4.81 -4.68
C PRO A 51 4.59 3.96 -3.96
N MET A 52 3.30 4.26 -4.18
CA MET A 52 2.19 3.43 -3.71
C MET A 52 2.31 2.07 -4.41
N ASP A 53 3.15 1.24 -3.82
CA ASP A 53 3.37 -0.13 -4.24
C ASP A 53 2.04 -0.86 -4.11
N LEU A 54 1.72 -1.69 -5.09
CA LEU A 54 0.62 -2.64 -4.95
C LEU A 54 0.77 -3.37 -3.61
N PRO A 55 -0.34 -3.57 -2.88
CA PRO A 55 -0.32 -4.24 -1.59
C PRO A 55 0.39 -5.58 -1.75
N ASP A 56 1.12 -5.97 -0.71
CA ASP A 56 1.73 -7.30 -0.71
C ASP A 56 0.61 -8.35 -0.87
N PRO A 57 0.73 -9.31 -1.81
CA PRO A 57 -0.32 -10.30 -2.05
C PRO A 57 -0.73 -11.08 -0.81
N VAL A 58 0.20 -11.33 0.11
CA VAL A 58 -0.10 -12.02 1.37
C VAL A 58 -0.91 -11.13 2.30
N GLU A 59 -0.60 -9.84 2.37
CA GLU A 59 -1.36 -8.89 3.18
C GLU A 59 -2.77 -8.70 2.63
N ALA A 60 -2.95 -8.68 1.30
CA ALA A 60 -4.28 -8.69 0.68
C ALA A 60 -5.10 -9.94 1.05
N ILE A 61 -4.46 -11.12 1.08
CA ILE A 61 -5.12 -12.37 1.50
C ILE A 61 -5.48 -12.32 2.99
N LYS A 62 -4.55 -11.90 3.86
CA LYS A 62 -4.79 -11.81 5.31
C LYS A 62 -5.90 -10.82 5.65
N PHE A 63 -5.92 -9.68 4.96
CA PHE A 63 -6.98 -8.69 5.12
C PHE A 63 -8.36 -9.30 4.80
N GLU A 64 -8.47 -10.03 3.69
CA GLU A 64 -9.72 -10.72 3.36
C GLU A 64 -10.05 -11.85 4.34
N MET A 65 -9.05 -12.56 4.85
CA MET A 65 -9.27 -13.56 5.90
C MET A 65 -9.85 -12.94 7.16
N GLU A 66 -9.28 -11.83 7.64
CA GLU A 66 -9.76 -11.13 8.83
C GLU A 66 -11.18 -10.58 8.60
N ARG A 67 -11.40 -9.88 7.50
CA ARG A 67 -12.69 -9.27 7.15
C ARG A 67 -13.83 -10.29 7.05
N LYS A 68 -13.53 -11.51 6.58
CA LYS A 68 -14.51 -12.59 6.37
C LYS A 68 -14.46 -13.68 7.44
N GLY A 69 -13.59 -13.57 8.44
CA GLY A 69 -13.40 -14.59 9.47
C GLY A 69 -12.90 -15.94 8.94
N LEU A 70 -12.11 -15.95 7.86
CA LEU A 70 -11.62 -17.17 7.22
C LEU A 70 -10.39 -17.74 7.95
N THR A 71 -10.32 -19.06 7.98
CA THR A 71 -9.19 -19.81 8.48
C THR A 71 -8.28 -20.28 7.33
N VAL A 72 -7.09 -20.78 7.68
CA VAL A 72 -6.17 -21.39 6.71
C VAL A 72 -6.82 -22.54 5.94
N LYS A 73 -7.73 -23.31 6.56
CA LYS A 73 -8.44 -24.40 5.89
C LYS A 73 -9.36 -23.89 4.77
N ASP A 74 -9.95 -22.71 4.95
CA ASP A 74 -10.87 -22.13 3.98
C ASP A 74 -10.14 -21.66 2.70
N LEU A 75 -8.83 -21.47 2.77
CA LEU A 75 -7.99 -21.15 1.62
C LEU A 75 -7.58 -22.38 0.80
N GLU A 76 -7.79 -23.61 1.30
CA GLU A 76 -7.33 -24.82 0.62
C GLU A 76 -7.90 -25.02 -0.80
N PRO A 77 -9.18 -24.71 -1.09
CA PRO A 77 -9.72 -24.80 -2.45
C PRO A 77 -9.02 -23.88 -3.46
N MET A 78 -8.49 -22.75 -2.97
CA MET A 78 -7.86 -21.71 -3.79
C MET A 78 -6.35 -21.93 -3.94
N ILE A 79 -5.68 -22.32 -2.86
CA ILE A 79 -4.21 -22.40 -2.78
C ILE A 79 -3.68 -23.84 -2.77
N GLY A 80 -4.43 -24.81 -2.24
CA GLY A 80 -4.00 -26.19 -1.98
C GLY A 80 -3.88 -26.48 -0.49
N LYS A 81 -3.35 -27.65 -0.11
CA LYS A 81 -3.30 -28.12 1.30
C LYS A 81 -2.72 -27.06 2.26
N SER A 82 -3.14 -27.10 3.54
CA SER A 82 -2.73 -26.17 4.60
C SER A 82 -1.23 -25.86 4.64
N ASN A 83 -0.34 -26.85 4.47
CA ASN A 83 1.11 -26.61 4.42
C ASN A 83 1.51 -25.59 3.34
N ARG A 84 0.89 -25.69 2.15
CA ARG A 84 1.13 -24.77 1.04
C ARG A 84 0.54 -23.38 1.32
N VAL A 85 -0.60 -23.31 1.99
CA VAL A 85 -1.18 -22.03 2.45
C VAL A 85 -0.23 -21.34 3.42
N TYR A 86 0.28 -22.04 4.43
CA TYR A 86 1.27 -21.50 5.36
C TYR A 86 2.57 -21.09 4.67
N GLU A 87 3.06 -21.85 3.67
CA GLU A 87 4.22 -21.45 2.89
C GLU A 87 4.01 -20.10 2.20
N ILE A 88 2.83 -19.85 1.63
CA ILE A 88 2.49 -18.59 0.98
C ILE A 88 2.29 -17.46 2.00
N LEU A 89 1.51 -17.70 3.06
CA LEU A 89 1.24 -16.69 4.10
C LEU A 89 2.49 -16.25 4.88
N ASN A 90 3.56 -17.06 4.84
CA ASN A 90 4.86 -16.75 5.42
C ASN A 90 5.91 -16.38 4.36
N HIS A 91 5.49 -16.03 3.14
CA HIS A 91 6.36 -15.60 2.03
C HIS A 91 7.45 -16.61 1.60
N LYS A 92 7.37 -17.88 2.05
CA LYS A 92 8.29 -18.94 1.64
C LYS A 92 8.08 -19.37 0.20
N ARG A 93 6.90 -19.08 -0.36
CA ARG A 93 6.54 -19.40 -1.74
C ARG A 93 5.62 -18.34 -2.32
N SER A 94 5.88 -17.96 -3.58
CA SER A 94 5.00 -17.06 -4.33
C SER A 94 3.73 -17.76 -4.81
N LEU A 95 2.67 -16.98 -5.02
CA LEU A 95 1.45 -17.44 -5.66
C LEU A 95 1.73 -17.87 -7.11
N THR A 96 1.05 -18.93 -7.56
CA THR A 96 1.01 -19.28 -8.98
C THR A 96 -0.15 -18.56 -9.66
N LEU A 97 -0.08 -18.37 -10.98
CA LEU A 97 -1.18 -17.72 -11.73
C LEU A 97 -2.53 -18.40 -11.49
N LYS A 98 -2.56 -19.74 -11.39
CA LYS A 98 -3.77 -20.51 -11.09
C LYS A 98 -4.33 -20.19 -9.69
N MET A 99 -3.47 -19.96 -8.70
CA MET A 99 -3.90 -19.55 -7.36
C MET A 99 -4.45 -18.13 -7.37
N ILE A 100 -3.81 -17.22 -8.12
CA ILE A 100 -4.26 -15.84 -8.28
C ILE A 100 -5.68 -15.80 -8.84
N TRP A 101 -5.95 -16.53 -9.93
CA TRP A 101 -7.30 -16.66 -10.48
C TRP A 101 -8.32 -17.14 -9.46
N LYS A 102 -8.00 -18.21 -8.73
CA LYS A 102 -8.90 -18.79 -7.73
C LYS A 102 -9.15 -17.85 -6.54
N LEU A 103 -8.14 -17.12 -6.10
CA LEU A 103 -8.27 -16.14 -5.02
C LEU A 103 -9.09 -14.92 -5.48
N HIS A 104 -8.90 -14.48 -6.72
CA HIS A 104 -9.71 -13.43 -7.32
C HIS A 104 -11.19 -13.85 -7.40
N GLU A 105 -11.49 -15.02 -7.95
CA GLU A 105 -12.87 -15.51 -8.07
C GLU A 105 -13.49 -15.86 -6.71
N GLY A 106 -12.73 -16.47 -5.81
CA GLY A 106 -13.23 -16.98 -4.52
C GLY A 106 -13.33 -15.91 -3.43
N LEU A 107 -12.42 -14.95 -3.41
CA LEU A 107 -12.37 -13.90 -2.38
C LEU A 107 -12.68 -12.50 -2.94
N GLY A 108 -12.77 -12.31 -4.25
CA GLY A 108 -12.98 -10.99 -4.84
C GLY A 108 -11.77 -10.07 -4.70
N ILE A 109 -10.58 -10.60 -4.41
CA ILE A 109 -9.36 -9.79 -4.32
C ILE A 109 -9.00 -9.32 -5.73
N PRO A 110 -8.79 -8.02 -5.98
CA PRO A 110 -8.34 -7.55 -7.29
C PRO A 110 -7.07 -8.28 -7.73
N ALA A 111 -7.03 -8.76 -8.97
CA ALA A 111 -5.91 -9.56 -9.46
C ALA A 111 -4.57 -8.79 -9.37
N GLU A 112 -4.61 -7.48 -9.60
CA GLU A 112 -3.46 -6.58 -9.42
C GLU A 112 -2.90 -6.60 -7.99
N SER A 113 -3.74 -6.73 -6.96
CA SER A 113 -3.32 -6.85 -5.57
C SER A 113 -2.66 -8.21 -5.26
N LEU A 114 -2.73 -9.17 -6.17
CA LEU A 114 -2.13 -10.50 -6.03
C LEU A 114 -0.89 -10.71 -6.92
N ILE A 115 -0.60 -9.76 -7.81
CA ILE A 115 0.50 -9.84 -8.78
C ILE A 115 1.59 -8.88 -8.33
N LYS A 116 2.54 -9.38 -7.54
CA LYS A 116 3.80 -8.71 -7.24
C LYS A 116 4.97 -9.59 -7.66
N PRO A 117 5.97 -9.07 -8.39
CA PRO A 117 7.19 -9.82 -8.67
C PRO A 117 7.79 -10.33 -7.36
N PRO A 118 8.28 -11.58 -7.28
CA PRO A 118 9.00 -12.05 -6.11
C PRO A 118 10.14 -11.08 -5.82
N ARG A 119 10.24 -10.57 -4.59
CA ARG A 119 11.43 -9.83 -4.17
C ARG A 119 12.58 -10.83 -4.21
N VAL A 120 13.43 -10.71 -5.23
CA VAL A 120 14.69 -11.45 -5.26
C VAL A 120 15.51 -10.88 -4.12
N HIS A 121 15.59 -11.62 -3.00
CA HIS A 121 16.56 -11.32 -1.97
C HIS A 121 17.93 -11.57 -2.61
N ALA A 122 18.67 -10.48 -2.86
CA ALA A 122 20.10 -10.53 -3.16
C ALA A 122 20.88 -10.98 -1.92
#